data_AF-A0A354M2Y0-F1
#
_entry.id   AF-A0A354M2Y0-F1
#
_cell.length_a   1.000
_cell.length_b   1.000
_cell.length_c   1.000
_cell.angle_alpha   90.00
_cell.angle_beta   90.00
_cell.angle_gamma   90.00
#
_symmetry.space_group_name_H-M   'P 1'
#
loop_
_entity.id
_entity.type
_entity.pdbx_description
1 polymer ?
#
loop_
_entity_poly.entity_id
_entity_poly.type
_entity_poly.pdbx_seq_one_letter_code
_entity_poly.pdbx_strand_id
1 'polypeptide(L)'
;SNRYMSYSTPTSKFSMHPIALFKLSEVYFLKAEAKLRWNIGSEVLSYLYQQGIKQSFVDEGFGKTSSEYTQYYNQSEADIEVDYVDPLNSYNNAEGLVTIGVKWNNSDPKEVQLEKIITQKYIANYPQGLEAWNDLRRTGYPRIFPVDDIGDGSLSPGGKMIRRIIWDQRDASTAEDILSSGLDALGGGNYQRTRLWWDTGNTAGNNGL
;
A
#
# COMPACT_ATOMS: atom_id res chain seq x y z
N SER A 1 27.64 1.46 -19.71
CA SER A 1 26.24 1.46 -20.18
C SER A 1 25.35 1.86 -19.01
N ASN A 2 24.22 2.54 -19.25
CA ASN A 2 23.27 2.85 -18.18
C ASN A 2 22.53 1.55 -17.79
N ARG A 3 22.80 1.02 -16.59
CA ARG A 3 22.18 -0.21 -16.08
C ARG A 3 20.66 -0.15 -15.95
N TYR A 4 20.06 1.04 -15.99
CA TYR A 4 18.62 1.20 -15.79
C TYR A 4 17.80 1.05 -17.08
N MET A 5 18.41 0.89 -18.26
CA MET A 5 17.67 0.80 -19.54
C MET A 5 16.81 -0.46 -19.67
N SER A 6 17.13 -1.52 -18.92
CA SER A 6 16.40 -2.78 -18.94
C SER A 6 15.18 -2.81 -18.00
N TYR A 7 15.00 -1.77 -17.18
CA TYR A 7 13.87 -1.64 -16.27
C TYR A 7 12.78 -0.75 -16.88
N SER A 8 11.52 -1.00 -16.51
CA SER A 8 10.40 -0.17 -16.92
C SER A 8 10.56 1.27 -16.42
N THR A 9 10.18 2.23 -17.27
CA THR A 9 10.16 3.66 -16.90
C THR A 9 8.72 4.16 -16.83
N PRO A 10 8.42 5.14 -15.95
CA PRO A 10 7.15 5.83 -15.98
C PRO A 10 6.90 6.42 -17.36
N THR A 11 5.70 6.22 -17.89
CA THR A 11 5.35 6.75 -19.20
C THR A 11 5.37 8.28 -19.17
N SER A 12 5.68 8.93 -20.31
CA SER A 12 5.66 10.40 -20.41
C SER A 12 4.28 11.01 -20.10
N LYS A 13 3.19 10.22 -20.15
CA LYS A 13 1.84 10.66 -19.76
C LYS A 13 1.78 11.17 -18.32
N PHE A 14 2.64 10.66 -17.42
CA PHE A 14 2.66 11.10 -16.03
C PHE A 14 3.39 12.43 -15.80
N SER A 15 4.12 12.95 -16.79
CA SER A 15 4.86 14.22 -16.66
C SER A 15 3.95 15.44 -16.45
N MET A 16 2.70 15.36 -16.92
CA MET A 16 1.68 16.40 -16.77
C MET A 16 0.47 15.93 -15.94
N HIS A 17 0.58 14.78 -15.26
CA HIS A 17 -0.54 14.26 -14.49
C HIS A 17 -0.80 15.17 -13.28
N PRO A 18 -2.04 15.58 -13.01
CA PRO A 18 -2.36 16.38 -11.84
C PRO A 18 -1.92 15.69 -10.54
N ILE A 19 -1.39 16.49 -9.60
CA ILE A 19 -1.09 16.04 -8.25
C ILE A 19 -2.40 16.08 -7.45
N ALA A 20 -3.13 14.96 -7.42
CA ALA A 20 -4.35 14.85 -6.63
C ALA A 20 -4.02 14.59 -5.16
N LEU A 21 -4.31 15.54 -4.26
CA LEU A 21 -4.12 15.36 -2.81
C LEU A 21 -5.07 14.32 -2.19
N PHE A 22 -6.28 14.21 -2.72
CA PHE A 22 -7.30 13.28 -2.24
C PHE A 22 -8.26 12.95 -3.38
N LYS A 23 -8.43 11.66 -3.72
CA LYS A 23 -9.24 11.22 -4.86
C LYS A 23 -10.64 10.78 -4.42
N LEU A 24 -11.63 10.91 -5.30
CA LEU A 24 -12.97 10.36 -5.06
C LEU A 24 -12.96 8.83 -4.96
N SER A 25 -12.08 8.16 -5.73
CA SER A 25 -11.83 6.72 -5.63
C SER A 25 -11.40 6.33 -4.21
N GLU A 26 -10.48 7.08 -3.60
CA GLU A 26 -10.08 6.90 -2.21
C GLU A 26 -11.24 7.08 -1.21
N VAL A 27 -12.11 8.08 -1.39
CA VAL A 27 -13.30 8.26 -0.53
C VAL A 27 -14.17 7.00 -0.52
N TYR A 28 -14.38 6.38 -1.68
CA TYR A 28 -15.16 5.15 -1.78
C TYR A 28 -14.50 3.99 -1.02
N PHE A 29 -13.17 3.84 -1.13
CA PHE A 29 -12.46 2.79 -0.39
C PHE A 29 -12.43 3.04 1.12
N LEU A 30 -12.29 4.30 1.57
CA LEU A 30 -12.39 4.66 2.98
C LEU A 30 -13.78 4.34 3.54
N LYS A 31 -14.84 4.65 2.79
CA LYS A 31 -16.22 4.27 3.17
C LYS A 31 -16.40 2.75 3.18
N ALA A 32 -15.81 2.02 2.22
CA ALA A 32 -15.86 0.56 2.18
C ALA A 32 -15.16 -0.06 3.41
N GLU A 33 -13.98 0.44 3.77
CA GLU A 33 -13.25 -0.01 4.97
C GLU A 33 -14.02 0.34 6.25
N ALA A 34 -14.59 1.55 6.35
CA ALA A 34 -15.41 1.95 7.49
C ALA A 34 -16.64 1.05 7.64
N LYS A 35 -17.29 0.70 6.53
CA LYS A 35 -18.42 -0.25 6.51
C LYS A 35 -17.97 -1.65 6.94
N LEU A 36 -16.81 -2.12 6.47
CA LEU A 36 -16.24 -3.42 6.84
C LEU A 36 -15.93 -3.53 8.34
N ARG A 37 -15.26 -2.52 8.88
CA ARG A 37 -14.74 -2.53 10.27
C ARG A 37 -15.82 -2.23 11.30
N TRP A 38 -16.63 -1.23 11.03
CA TRP A 38 -17.49 -0.60 12.04
C TRP A 38 -18.96 -0.54 11.63
N ASN A 39 -19.30 -1.07 10.45
CA ASN A 39 -20.65 -1.06 9.91
C ASN A 39 -21.31 0.34 9.83
N ILE A 40 -20.50 1.39 9.69
CA ILE A 40 -20.98 2.77 9.53
C ILE A 40 -21.22 3.12 8.06
N GLY A 41 -22.19 4.00 7.83
CA GLY A 41 -22.67 4.38 6.50
C GLY A 41 -23.89 3.58 6.04
N SER A 42 -24.69 4.18 5.15
CA SER A 42 -25.92 3.60 4.63
C SER A 42 -25.70 2.76 3.37
N GLU A 43 -24.62 2.99 2.62
CA GLU A 43 -24.34 2.25 1.40
C GLU A 43 -23.84 0.82 1.67
N VAL A 44 -24.09 -0.06 0.69
CA VAL A 44 -23.62 -1.45 0.72
C VAL A 44 -22.11 -1.47 0.44
N LEU A 45 -21.36 -2.28 1.20
CA LEU A 45 -19.90 -2.39 1.09
C LEU A 45 -19.46 -2.74 -0.35
N SER A 46 -20.06 -3.78 -0.94
CA SER A 46 -19.73 -4.20 -2.32
C SER A 46 -19.95 -3.10 -3.35
N TYR A 47 -20.96 -2.26 -3.15
CA TYR A 47 -21.21 -1.09 -3.98
C TYR A 47 -20.10 -0.05 -3.81
N LEU A 48 -19.72 0.28 -2.58
CA LEU A 48 -18.63 1.23 -2.30
C LEU A 48 -17.31 0.77 -2.93
N TYR A 49 -16.94 -0.49 -2.72
CA TYR A 49 -15.76 -1.11 -3.33
C TYR A 49 -15.79 -0.99 -4.87
N GLN A 50 -16.92 -1.34 -5.49
CA GLN A 50 -17.07 -1.25 -6.95
C GLN A 50 -16.99 0.20 -7.45
N GLN A 51 -17.56 1.16 -6.73
CA GLN A 51 -17.47 2.58 -7.12
C GLN A 51 -16.04 3.12 -7.01
N GLY A 52 -15.25 2.66 -6.03
CA GLY A 52 -13.83 2.99 -5.92
C GLY A 52 -13.05 2.60 -7.18
N ILE A 53 -13.23 1.37 -7.65
CA ILE A 53 -12.60 0.86 -8.89
C ILE A 53 -13.13 1.59 -10.13
N LYS A 54 -14.45 1.78 -10.25
CA LYS A 54 -15.01 2.53 -11.38
C LYS A 54 -14.46 3.95 -11.45
N GLN A 55 -14.32 4.60 -10.30
CA GLN A 55 -13.81 5.96 -10.24
C GLN A 55 -12.32 6.00 -10.57
N SER A 56 -11.51 5.03 -10.13
CA SER A 56 -10.09 4.99 -10.50
C SER A 56 -9.90 4.82 -12.02
N PHE A 57 -10.74 4.04 -12.69
CA PHE A 57 -10.74 3.95 -14.16
C PHE A 57 -11.06 5.29 -14.83
N VAL A 58 -12.02 6.04 -14.29
CA VAL A 58 -12.34 7.40 -14.78
C VAL A 58 -11.19 8.35 -14.56
N ASP A 59 -10.52 8.27 -13.42
CA ASP A 59 -9.36 9.09 -13.10
C ASP A 59 -8.23 8.89 -14.14
N GLU A 60 -8.11 7.68 -14.70
CA GLU A 60 -7.15 7.31 -15.77
C GLU A 60 -7.71 7.47 -17.21
N GLY A 61 -8.89 8.08 -17.37
CA GLY A 61 -9.48 8.38 -18.68
C GLY A 61 -10.28 7.25 -19.34
N PHE A 62 -10.57 6.17 -18.62
CA PHE A 62 -11.46 5.09 -19.08
C PHE A 62 -12.93 5.36 -18.72
N GLY A 63 -13.85 4.72 -19.45
CA GLY A 63 -15.27 4.77 -19.13
C GLY A 63 -15.64 3.85 -17.96
N LYS A 64 -16.62 4.26 -17.14
CA LYS A 64 -17.14 3.45 -15.99
C LYS A 64 -17.73 2.09 -16.37
N THR A 65 -18.00 1.87 -17.66
CA THR A 65 -18.57 0.65 -18.24
C THR A 65 -17.72 0.14 -19.40
N SER A 66 -16.44 0.51 -19.45
CA SER A 66 -15.55 0.07 -20.53
C SER A 66 -15.32 -1.45 -20.44
N SER A 67 -14.89 -2.04 -21.56
CA SER A 67 -14.49 -3.45 -21.61
C SER A 67 -13.34 -3.73 -20.65
N GLU A 68 -12.39 -2.81 -20.53
CA GLU A 68 -11.23 -2.91 -19.63
C GLU A 68 -11.67 -2.97 -18.17
N TYR A 69 -12.57 -2.06 -17.75
CA TYR A 69 -13.14 -2.09 -16.40
C TYR A 69 -13.86 -3.43 -16.15
N THR A 70 -14.67 -3.87 -17.12
CA THR A 70 -15.49 -5.08 -16.98
C THR A 70 -14.60 -6.32 -16.88
N GLN A 71 -13.57 -6.43 -17.70
CA GLN A 71 -12.58 -7.51 -17.64
C GLN A 71 -11.83 -7.46 -16.30
N TYR A 72 -11.35 -6.28 -15.91
CA TYR A 72 -10.59 -6.09 -14.69
C TYR A 72 -11.38 -6.49 -13.44
N TYR A 73 -12.61 -5.99 -13.30
CA TYR A 73 -13.45 -6.24 -12.13
C TYR A 73 -13.88 -7.72 -11.99
N ASN A 74 -13.92 -8.46 -13.09
CA ASN A 74 -14.42 -9.85 -13.08
C ASN A 74 -13.36 -10.90 -12.76
N GLN A 75 -12.10 -10.52 -12.52
CA GLN A 75 -11.04 -11.44 -12.08
C GLN A 75 -11.38 -12.00 -10.69
N SER A 76 -11.84 -13.25 -10.62
CA SER A 76 -12.25 -13.90 -9.37
C SER A 76 -11.09 -14.49 -8.57
N GLU A 77 -10.00 -14.83 -9.25
CA GLU A 77 -8.84 -15.50 -8.68
C GLU A 77 -7.63 -14.56 -8.71
N ALA A 78 -6.64 -14.85 -7.87
CA ALA A 78 -5.37 -14.14 -7.90
C ALA A 78 -4.68 -14.40 -9.24
N ASP A 79 -4.02 -13.38 -9.78
CA ASP A 79 -3.10 -13.58 -10.89
C ASP A 79 -1.85 -14.30 -10.36
N ILE A 80 -1.61 -15.51 -10.87
CA ILE A 80 -0.49 -16.36 -10.47
C ILE A 80 0.71 -16.24 -11.42
N GLU A 81 0.62 -15.40 -12.46
CA GLU A 81 1.67 -15.23 -13.48
C GLU A 81 2.53 -13.98 -13.24
N VAL A 82 2.41 -13.34 -12.07
CA VAL A 82 3.00 -12.02 -11.76
C VAL A 82 4.31 -12.09 -10.96
N ASP A 83 5.13 -13.10 -11.22
CA ASP A 83 6.47 -13.21 -10.64
C ASP A 83 7.35 -12.01 -11.03
N TYR A 84 8.14 -11.53 -10.08
CA TYR A 84 9.16 -10.54 -10.37
C TYR A 84 10.39 -11.21 -10.99
N VAL A 85 10.70 -10.81 -12.22
CA VAL A 85 11.92 -11.23 -12.94
C VAL A 85 12.84 -10.02 -13.07
N ASP A 86 13.99 -10.07 -12.38
CA ASP A 86 15.00 -9.03 -12.46
C ASP A 86 15.73 -9.14 -13.83
N PRO A 87 15.76 -8.08 -14.64
CA PRO A 87 16.35 -8.11 -15.97
C PRO A 87 17.89 -8.18 -15.98
N LEU A 88 18.56 -8.01 -14.84
CA LEU A 88 20.02 -8.00 -14.70
C LEU A 88 20.57 -9.10 -13.81
N ASN A 89 19.85 -9.48 -12.75
CA ASN A 89 20.34 -10.46 -11.78
C ASN A 89 19.24 -11.40 -11.32
N SER A 90 19.22 -12.62 -11.85
CA SER A 90 18.21 -13.64 -11.51
C SER A 90 18.20 -14.05 -10.03
N TYR A 91 19.25 -13.73 -9.26
CA TYR A 91 19.25 -13.88 -7.81
C TYR A 91 18.14 -13.05 -7.13
N ASN A 92 17.73 -11.94 -7.75
CA ASN A 92 16.70 -11.05 -7.24
C ASN A 92 15.28 -11.44 -7.70
N ASN A 93 15.11 -12.51 -8.47
CA ASN A 93 13.79 -12.98 -8.87
C ASN A 93 12.98 -13.37 -7.63
N ALA A 94 11.69 -13.10 -7.64
CA ALA A 94 10.79 -13.40 -6.53
C ALA A 94 9.40 -13.80 -7.01
N GLU A 95 8.78 -14.76 -6.33
CA GLU A 95 7.40 -15.18 -6.61
C GLU A 95 6.41 -14.04 -6.33
N GLY A 96 5.36 -13.95 -7.15
CA GLY A 96 4.28 -12.99 -6.97
C GLY A 96 3.59 -13.15 -5.61
N LEU A 97 3.29 -12.02 -4.97
CA LEU A 97 2.70 -12.02 -3.61
C LEU A 97 1.18 -11.82 -3.59
N VAL A 98 0.54 -11.65 -4.74
CA VAL A 98 -0.90 -11.41 -4.83
C VAL A 98 -1.65 -12.71 -4.50
N THR A 99 -2.56 -12.65 -3.52
CA THR A 99 -3.36 -13.82 -3.11
C THR A 99 -4.86 -13.65 -3.33
N ILE A 100 -5.26 -12.51 -3.91
CA ILE A 100 -6.66 -12.13 -4.08
C ILE A 100 -6.98 -11.81 -5.55
N GLY A 101 -8.18 -12.20 -6.00
CA GLY A 101 -8.77 -11.62 -7.21
C GLY A 101 -9.33 -10.21 -6.97
N VAL A 102 -9.81 -9.58 -8.05
CA VAL A 102 -10.43 -8.25 -7.99
C VAL A 102 -11.93 -8.32 -7.65
N LYS A 103 -12.63 -9.34 -8.14
CA LYS A 103 -14.09 -9.46 -7.97
C LYS A 103 -14.47 -9.55 -6.50
N TRP A 104 -15.50 -8.78 -6.11
CA TRP A 104 -16.00 -8.80 -4.75
C TRP A 104 -16.79 -10.08 -4.45
N ASN A 105 -16.57 -10.67 -3.27
CA ASN A 105 -17.34 -11.78 -2.75
C ASN A 105 -17.70 -11.53 -1.28
N ASN A 106 -19.00 -11.51 -0.97
CA ASN A 106 -19.48 -11.26 0.41
C ASN A 106 -19.15 -12.40 1.38
N SER A 107 -18.87 -13.59 0.86
CA SER A 107 -18.50 -14.76 1.66
C SER A 107 -17.02 -14.80 2.01
N ASP A 108 -16.20 -13.90 1.47
CA ASP A 108 -14.78 -13.84 1.80
C ASP A 108 -14.58 -13.47 3.28
N PRO A 109 -13.54 -14.02 3.96
CA PRO A 109 -13.15 -13.57 5.29
C PRO A 109 -12.90 -12.06 5.32
N LYS A 110 -13.16 -11.42 6.47
CA LYS A 110 -12.97 -9.96 6.62
C LYS A 110 -11.57 -9.49 6.25
N GLU A 111 -10.54 -10.29 6.52
CA GLU A 111 -9.16 -9.95 6.14
C GLU A 111 -8.92 -9.99 4.63
N VAL A 112 -9.54 -10.94 3.90
CA VAL A 112 -9.50 -10.98 2.43
C VAL A 112 -10.25 -9.79 1.84
N GLN A 113 -11.40 -9.43 2.44
CA GLN A 113 -12.16 -8.24 2.09
C GLN A 113 -11.35 -6.96 2.29
N LEU A 114 -10.60 -6.86 3.40
CA LEU A 114 -9.71 -5.74 3.68
C LEU A 114 -8.54 -5.70 2.68
N GLU A 115 -7.89 -6.83 2.40
CA GLU A 115 -6.81 -6.95 1.41
C GLU A 115 -7.29 -6.43 0.04
N LYS A 116 -8.49 -6.79 -0.40
CA LYS A 116 -9.11 -6.27 -1.64
C LYS A 116 -9.27 -4.75 -1.60
N ILE A 117 -9.88 -4.21 -0.54
CA ILE A 117 -10.13 -2.76 -0.41
C ILE A 117 -8.82 -1.98 -0.48
N ILE A 118 -7.82 -2.35 0.32
CA ILE A 118 -6.57 -1.58 0.43
C ILE A 118 -5.70 -1.78 -0.81
N THR A 119 -5.65 -2.98 -1.40
CA THR A 119 -4.91 -3.21 -2.64
C THR A 119 -5.47 -2.37 -3.79
N GLN A 120 -6.80 -2.27 -3.90
CA GLN A 120 -7.43 -1.42 -4.92
C GLN A 120 -7.27 0.07 -4.61
N LYS A 121 -7.32 0.48 -3.34
CA LYS A 121 -6.98 1.86 -2.93
C LYS A 121 -5.54 2.21 -3.30
N TYR A 122 -4.59 1.31 -3.05
CA TYR A 122 -3.18 1.50 -3.41
C TYR A 122 -2.99 1.75 -4.91
N ILE A 123 -3.63 0.93 -5.76
CA ILE A 123 -3.60 1.11 -7.22
C ILE A 123 -4.24 2.45 -7.61
N ALA A 124 -5.43 2.74 -7.09
CA ALA A 124 -6.16 3.96 -7.40
C ALA A 124 -5.43 5.24 -6.96
N ASN A 125 -4.62 5.16 -5.90
CA ASN A 125 -3.90 6.32 -5.38
C ASN A 125 -2.63 6.65 -6.14
N TYR A 126 -2.11 5.80 -7.02
CA TYR A 126 -0.94 6.15 -7.83
C TYR A 126 -1.11 7.55 -8.51
N PRO A 127 -0.12 8.46 -8.43
CA PRO A 127 1.22 8.34 -7.83
C PRO A 127 1.36 8.86 -6.37
N GLN A 128 0.30 8.92 -5.56
CA GLN A 128 0.31 9.33 -4.14
C GLN A 128 1.06 8.34 -3.23
N GLY A 129 2.40 8.38 -3.24
CA GLY A 129 3.24 7.47 -2.47
C GLY A 129 3.14 7.62 -0.95
N LEU A 130 2.90 8.83 -0.43
CA LEU A 130 2.79 9.04 1.02
C LEU A 130 1.56 8.34 1.61
N GLU A 131 0.40 8.49 0.98
CA GLU A 131 -0.83 7.83 1.42
C GLU A 131 -0.74 6.31 1.28
N ALA A 132 -0.17 5.84 0.17
CA ALA A 132 0.11 4.42 -0.03
C ALA A 132 1.01 3.84 1.08
N TRP A 133 2.08 4.55 1.47
CA TRP A 133 2.97 4.12 2.55
C TRP A 133 2.30 4.17 3.93
N ASN A 134 1.39 5.12 4.15
CA ASN A 134 0.60 5.19 5.38
C ASN A 134 -0.31 3.96 5.52
N ASP A 135 -1.08 3.64 4.48
CA ASP A 135 -1.99 2.48 4.49
C ASP A 135 -1.25 1.16 4.61
N LEU A 136 -0.12 1.02 3.93
CA LEU A 136 0.71 -0.17 4.01
C LEU A 136 1.24 -0.41 5.42
N ARG A 137 1.64 0.65 6.13
CA ARG A 137 2.03 0.53 7.54
C ARG A 137 0.83 0.20 8.43
N ARG A 138 -0.28 0.93 8.25
CA ARG A 138 -1.49 0.81 9.09
C ARG A 138 -2.18 -0.54 8.96
N THR A 139 -2.18 -1.12 7.75
CA THR A 139 -2.97 -2.30 7.42
C THR A 139 -2.14 -3.53 7.11
N GLY A 140 -0.92 -3.37 6.56
CA GLY A 140 -0.12 -4.46 6.02
C GLY A 140 -0.40 -4.78 4.54
N TYR A 141 -1.33 -4.07 3.90
CA TYR A 141 -1.71 -4.28 2.49
C TYR A 141 -1.37 -3.05 1.61
N PRO A 142 -1.12 -3.25 0.29
CA PRO A 142 -1.03 -4.54 -0.40
C PRO A 142 0.17 -5.36 0.08
N ARG A 143 0.21 -6.65 -0.26
CA ARG A 143 1.39 -7.47 0.01
C ARG A 143 2.54 -6.93 -0.82
N ILE A 144 3.66 -6.61 -0.17
CA ILE A 144 4.88 -6.12 -0.82
C ILE A 144 6.03 -7.07 -0.59
N PHE A 145 7.00 -7.04 -1.50
CA PHE A 145 8.24 -7.80 -1.34
C PHE A 145 8.94 -7.42 -0.05
N PRO A 146 9.54 -8.39 0.67
CA PRO A 146 10.44 -8.11 1.77
C PRO A 146 11.53 -7.13 1.33
N VAL A 147 11.95 -6.28 2.26
CA VAL A 147 13.03 -5.33 2.02
C VAL A 147 14.25 -5.74 2.81
N ASP A 148 15.42 -5.63 2.18
CA ASP A 148 16.68 -5.71 2.90
C ASP A 148 16.85 -4.48 3.81
N ASP A 149 17.51 -4.67 4.95
CA ASP A 149 17.90 -3.54 5.78
C ASP A 149 19.10 -2.81 5.19
N ILE A 150 18.80 -1.81 4.36
CA ILE A 150 19.77 -0.86 3.82
C ILE A 150 19.76 0.48 4.58
N GLY A 151 19.07 0.53 5.73
CA GLY A 151 18.79 1.75 6.49
C GLY A 151 19.69 1.91 7.71
N ASP A 152 19.06 2.01 8.88
CA ASP A 152 19.74 2.23 10.17
C ASP A 152 20.15 0.94 10.89
N GLY A 153 20.06 -0.22 10.23
CA GLY A 153 20.39 -1.51 10.82
C GLY A 153 19.33 -2.01 11.82
N SER A 154 18.20 -1.31 11.95
CA SER A 154 17.16 -1.66 12.91
C SER A 154 16.14 -2.67 12.37
N LEU A 155 16.08 -2.89 11.06
CA LEU A 155 15.24 -3.91 10.44
C LEU A 155 16.00 -5.26 10.50
N SER A 156 15.45 -6.27 11.16
CA SER A 156 16.07 -7.61 11.16
C SER A 156 16.11 -8.19 9.73
N PRO A 157 17.01 -9.13 9.39
CA PRO A 157 16.96 -9.84 8.10
C PRO A 157 15.58 -10.50 7.88
N GLY A 158 15.01 -10.35 6.67
CA GLY A 158 13.59 -10.68 6.42
C GLY A 158 12.62 -9.64 7.02
N GLY A 159 13.13 -8.43 7.26
CA GLY A 159 12.48 -7.38 8.02
C GLY A 159 11.22 -6.85 7.36
N LYS A 160 10.33 -6.35 8.21
CA LYS A 160 9.16 -5.59 7.78
C LYS A 160 9.64 -4.29 7.12
N MET A 161 8.85 -3.76 6.20
CA MET A 161 9.03 -2.42 5.63
C MET A 161 9.34 -1.35 6.70
N ILE A 162 10.13 -0.34 6.32
CA ILE A 162 10.38 0.89 7.11
C ILE A 162 9.06 1.45 7.68
N ARG A 163 9.06 1.73 8.99
CA ARG A 163 7.88 2.17 9.75
C ARG A 163 7.79 3.68 9.95
N ARG A 164 8.91 4.39 9.86
CA ARG A 164 8.97 5.86 9.93
C ARG A 164 10.30 6.39 9.39
N ILE A 165 10.32 7.69 9.15
CA ILE A 165 11.57 8.45 8.97
C ILE A 165 12.10 8.80 10.36
N ILE A 166 13.38 8.56 10.59
CA ILE A 166 14.05 8.94 11.85
C ILE A 166 14.13 10.45 12.00
N TRP A 167 14.16 10.92 13.24
CA TRP A 167 14.51 12.32 13.50
C TRP A 167 16.00 12.52 13.30
N ASP A 168 16.36 13.63 12.67
CA ASP A 168 17.75 14.07 12.54
C ASP A 168 18.21 14.68 13.86
N GLN A 169 19.31 14.17 14.43
CA GLN A 169 19.86 14.59 15.72
C GLN A 169 21.15 15.41 15.58
N ARG A 170 21.48 15.88 14.36
CA ARG A 170 22.71 16.65 14.13
C ARG A 170 22.71 18.03 14.81
N ASP A 171 21.53 18.61 15.01
CA ASP A 171 21.36 19.86 15.74
C ASP A 171 21.15 19.62 17.25
N ALA A 172 21.84 20.39 18.10
CA ALA A 172 21.86 20.18 19.54
C ALA A 172 20.48 20.40 20.19
N SER A 173 19.73 21.41 19.73
CA SER A 173 18.39 21.68 20.26
C SER A 173 17.41 20.57 19.89
N THR A 174 17.49 20.08 18.66
CA THR A 174 16.67 18.95 18.19
C THR A 174 17.00 17.67 18.98
N ALA A 175 18.29 17.42 19.26
CA ALA A 175 18.71 16.28 20.06
C ALA A 175 18.16 16.36 21.50
N GLU A 176 18.18 17.54 22.12
CA GLU A 176 17.62 17.77 23.45
C GLU A 176 16.09 17.56 23.50
N ASP A 177 15.36 18.07 22.50
CA ASP A 177 13.90 17.87 22.40
C ASP A 177 13.53 16.38 22.26
N ILE A 178 14.29 15.63 21.46
CA ILE A 178 14.08 14.20 21.26
C ILE A 178 14.32 13.43 22.57
N LEU A 179 15.40 13.73 23.27
CA LEU A 179 15.75 13.04 24.53
C LEU A 179 14.80 13.40 25.68
N SER A 180 14.35 14.65 25.74
CA SER A 180 13.50 15.15 26.82
C SER A 180 12.04 14.71 26.72
N SER A 181 11.50 14.61 25.50
CA SER A 181 10.07 14.32 25.30
C SER A 181 9.76 13.45 24.09
N GLY A 182 10.54 13.55 23.00
CA GLY A 182 10.23 12.89 21.74
C GLY A 182 10.24 11.35 21.84
N LEU A 183 11.23 10.76 22.50
CA LEU A 183 11.33 9.30 22.64
C LEU A 183 10.19 8.71 23.49
N ASP A 184 9.80 9.40 24.56
CA ASP A 184 8.68 9.01 25.41
C ASP A 184 7.36 9.05 24.63
N ALA A 185 7.12 10.16 23.91
CA ALA A 185 5.94 10.32 23.05
C ALA A 185 5.89 9.29 21.90
N LEU A 186 7.05 8.88 21.38
CA LEU A 186 7.13 7.84 20.35
C LEU A 186 6.85 6.44 20.91
N GLY A 187 7.09 6.22 22.21
CA GLY A 187 6.98 4.90 22.83
C GLY A 187 8.08 3.93 22.42
N GLY A 188 9.25 4.44 21.99
CA GLY A 188 10.37 3.63 21.53
C GLY A 188 11.57 4.46 21.07
N GLY A 189 12.65 3.78 20.67
CA GLY A 189 13.87 4.43 20.17
C GLY A 189 13.67 5.14 18.83
N ASN A 190 14.53 6.11 18.50
CA ASN A 190 14.52 6.81 17.21
C ASN A 190 15.09 5.92 16.08
N TYR A 191 14.35 4.88 15.71
CA TYR A 191 14.72 3.92 14.67
C TYR A 191 13.70 3.88 13.53
N GLN A 192 14.11 3.40 12.36
CA GLN A 192 13.25 3.15 11.21
C GLN A 192 12.22 2.04 11.47
N ARG A 193 12.54 1.07 12.35
CA ARG A 193 11.59 0.02 12.77
C ARG A 193 10.50 0.49 13.75
N THR A 194 10.71 1.62 14.42
CA THR A 194 9.82 2.05 15.50
C THR A 194 8.47 2.46 14.92
N ARG A 195 7.39 1.83 15.38
CA ARG A 195 6.03 2.09 14.90
C ARG A 195 5.53 3.45 15.40
N LEU A 196 4.72 4.10 14.57
CA LEU A 196 3.97 5.28 14.99
C LEU A 196 2.72 4.83 15.76
N TRP A 197 2.11 5.74 16.54
CA TRP A 197 0.98 5.42 17.42
C TRP A 197 -0.22 4.78 16.69
N TRP A 198 -0.41 5.09 15.40
CA TRP A 198 -1.49 4.56 14.58
C TRP A 198 -1.12 3.27 13.83
N ASP A 199 0.17 2.91 13.77
CA ASP A 199 0.66 1.67 13.15
C ASP A 199 0.49 0.50 14.14
N THR A 200 -0.77 0.14 14.37
CA THR A 200 -1.18 -0.98 15.24
C THR A 200 -1.50 -2.24 14.46
N GLY A 201 -1.55 -2.17 13.13
CA GLY A 201 -1.91 -3.28 12.25
C GLY A 201 -0.87 -4.39 12.23
N ASN A 202 -1.34 -5.63 12.25
CA ASN A 202 -0.53 -6.82 12.00
C ASN A 202 -1.32 -7.76 11.08
N THR A 203 -1.64 -7.32 9.87
CA THR A 203 -2.53 -8.05 8.96
C THR A 203 -2.01 -8.07 7.54
N ALA A 204 -1.07 -8.99 7.32
CA ALA A 204 -0.92 -9.75 6.08
C ALA A 204 -0.26 -11.08 6.46
N GLY A 205 -1.03 -11.99 7.05
CA GLY A 205 -0.85 -13.45 6.98
C GLY A 205 0.47 -14.11 7.41
N ASN A 206 1.49 -13.42 7.91
CA ASN A 206 2.68 -14.08 8.45
C ASN A 206 2.46 -14.40 9.93
N ASN A 207 1.75 -15.51 10.16
CA ASN A 207 1.78 -16.25 11.42
C ASN A 207 3.21 -16.78 11.63
N GLY A 208 4.09 -15.96 12.19
CA GLY A 208 5.44 -16.38 12.56
C GLY A 208 6.44 -15.23 12.55
N LEU A 209 7.13 -15.11 13.69
CA LEU A 209 8.27 -14.25 14.04
C LEU A 209 7.90 -12.88 14.64
#